data_AF-A0A0F4VK11-F1
#
_entry.id   AF-A0A0F4VK11-F1
#
_cell.length_a   1.000
_cell.length_b   1.000
_cell.length_c   1.000
_cell.angle_alpha   90.00
_cell.angle_beta   90.00
_cell.angle_gamma   90.00
#
_symmetry.space_group_name_H-M   'P 1'
#
loop_
_entity.id
_entity.type
_entity.pdbx_description
1 polymer ?
#
loop_
_entity_poly.entity_id
_entity_poly.type
_entity_poly.pdbx_seq_one_letter_code
_entity_poly.pdbx_strand_id
1 'polypeptide(L)'
;MVNPLVIGAFFSGLAGAISKYKEGKQSAEADRYRVSLAEENAKRADFLHLEREERAKREGILDAGLFQMKAEMSGLSGVSADLWIGQRYRDVHRDVYRERISRQQTVSRFLKEANWHQNNADASEVNKWWGMGATAITTAAKMYKASKKND
;
A
#
# COMPACT_ATOMS: atom_id res chain seq x y z
N MET A 1 -8.14 45.59 33.86
CA MET A 1 -7.57 44.36 34.47
C MET A 1 -7.94 43.17 33.59
N VAL A 2 -6.98 42.38 33.11
CA VAL A 2 -7.26 41.24 32.23
C VAL A 2 -7.81 40.09 33.08
N ASN A 3 -8.99 39.59 32.72
CA ASN A 3 -9.74 38.61 33.52
C ASN A 3 -9.02 37.24 33.50
N PRO A 4 -8.63 36.64 34.63
CA PRO A 4 -7.83 35.41 34.69
C PRO A 4 -8.51 34.20 34.01
N LEU A 5 -9.84 34.19 33.92
CA LEU A 5 -10.62 33.21 33.16
C LEU A 5 -10.35 33.26 31.65
N VAL A 6 -10.08 34.44 31.09
CA VAL A 6 -9.77 34.64 29.66
C VAL A 6 -8.36 34.13 29.36
N ILE A 7 -7.43 34.34 30.29
CA ILE A 7 -6.05 33.85 30.19
C ILE A 7 -6.02 32.31 30.26
N GLY A 8 -6.74 31.70 31.20
CA GLY A 8 -6.85 30.24 31.32
C GLY A 8 -7.51 29.57 30.09
N ALA A 9 -8.54 30.19 29.53
CA ALA A 9 -9.19 29.71 28.29
C ALA A 9 -8.27 29.80 27.06
N PHE A 10 -7.37 30.78 27.02
CA PHE A 10 -6.37 30.92 25.96
C PHE A 10 -5.30 29.83 26.05
N PHE A 11 -4.71 29.62 27.23
CA PHE A 11 -3.68 28.59 27.41
C PHE A 11 -4.20 27.18 27.21
N SER A 12 -5.44 26.88 27.63
CA SER A 12 -6.08 25.58 27.37
C SER A 12 -6.37 25.35 25.88
N GLY A 13 -6.84 26.39 25.16
CA GLY A 13 -7.02 26.33 23.71
C GLY A 13 -5.71 26.12 22.94
N LEU A 14 -4.65 26.81 23.37
CA LEU A 14 -3.30 26.67 22.80
C LEU A 14 -2.71 25.29 23.08
N ALA A 15 -2.84 24.78 24.31
CA ALA A 15 -2.37 23.46 24.69
C ALA A 15 -3.07 22.34 23.91
N GLY A 16 -4.40 22.46 23.72
CA GLY A 16 -5.17 21.53 22.88
C GLY A 16 -4.80 21.58 21.40
N ALA A 17 -4.47 22.77 20.87
CA ALA A 17 -3.97 22.91 19.50
C ALA A 17 -2.58 22.27 19.33
N ILE A 18 -1.69 22.46 20.31
CA ILE A 18 -0.34 21.88 20.30
C ILE A 18 -0.38 20.35 20.46
N SER A 19 -1.29 19.80 21.27
CA SER A 19 -1.42 18.33 21.41
C SER A 19 -1.90 17.70 20.10
N LYS A 20 -2.96 18.25 19.48
CA LYS A 20 -3.46 17.81 18.17
C LYS A 20 -2.40 17.96 17.08
N TYR A 21 -1.56 18.98 17.17
CA TYR A 21 -0.42 19.17 16.26
C TYR A 21 0.62 18.05 16.38
N LYS A 22 0.97 17.63 17.61
CA LYS A 22 1.90 16.52 17.84
C LYS A 22 1.33 15.18 17.38
N GLU A 23 0.07 14.91 17.69
CA GLU A 23 -0.61 13.67 17.29
C GLU A 23 -0.72 13.52 15.77
N GLY A 24 -1.11 14.58 15.06
CA GLY A 24 -1.19 14.56 13.59
C GLY A 24 0.16 14.35 12.91
N LYS A 25 1.24 14.93 13.47
CA LYS A 25 2.60 14.76 12.95
C LYS A 25 3.10 13.32 13.12
N GLN A 26 2.88 12.72 14.30
CA GLN A 26 3.25 11.33 14.54
C GLN A 26 2.45 10.36 13.66
N SER A 27 1.15 10.62 13.45
CA SER A 27 0.33 9.80 12.55
C SER A 27 0.81 9.87 11.10
N ALA A 28 1.13 11.07 10.60
CA ALA A 28 1.60 11.24 9.22
C ALA A 28 2.98 10.59 8.99
N GLU A 29 3.91 10.71 9.94
CA GLU A 29 5.22 10.03 9.87
C GLU A 29 5.06 8.50 9.91
N ALA A 30 4.16 7.99 10.76
CA ALA A 30 3.85 6.56 10.81
C ALA A 30 3.23 6.03 9.51
N ASP A 31 2.31 6.78 8.89
CA ASP A 31 1.69 6.39 7.63
C ASP A 31 2.70 6.46 6.46
N ARG A 32 3.59 7.46 6.42
CA ARG A 32 4.70 7.50 5.44
C ARG A 32 5.65 6.31 5.58
N TYR A 33 5.95 5.90 6.81
CA TYR A 33 6.72 4.69 7.05
C TYR A 33 5.99 3.44 6.51
N ARG A 34 4.67 3.34 6.71
CA ARG A 34 3.86 2.23 6.16
C ARG A 34 3.78 2.24 4.63
N VAL A 35 3.74 3.41 4.00
CA VAL A 35 3.89 3.54 2.53
C VAL A 35 5.21 2.90 2.08
N SER A 36 6.33 3.31 2.71
CA SER A 36 7.65 2.77 2.33
C SER A 36 7.75 1.26 2.53
N LEU A 37 7.15 0.73 3.59
CA LEU A 37 7.10 -0.70 3.86
C LEU A 37 6.25 -1.46 2.83
N ALA A 38 5.10 -0.91 2.46
CA ALA A 38 4.22 -1.49 1.45
C ALA A 38 4.87 -1.50 0.05
N GLU A 39 5.59 -0.43 -0.32
CA GLU A 39 6.36 -0.38 -1.56
C GLU A 39 7.52 -1.38 -1.57
N GLU A 40 8.23 -1.53 -0.44
CA GLU A 40 9.31 -2.51 -0.34
C GLU A 40 8.76 -3.95 -0.41
N ASN A 41 7.64 -4.22 0.24
CA ASN A 41 6.94 -5.50 0.14
C ASN A 41 6.44 -5.77 -1.28
N ALA A 42 5.97 -4.75 -2.01
CA ALA A 42 5.61 -4.87 -3.42
C ALA A 42 6.81 -5.30 -4.28
N LYS A 43 7.98 -4.68 -4.08
CA LYS A 43 9.23 -5.01 -4.79
C LYS A 43 9.70 -6.44 -4.47
N ARG A 44 9.70 -6.81 -3.18
CA ARG A 44 10.08 -8.16 -2.74
C ARG A 44 9.13 -9.23 -3.29
N ALA A 45 7.83 -8.95 -3.29
CA ALA A 45 6.83 -9.84 -3.86
C ALA A 45 7.02 -9.99 -5.39
N ASP A 46 7.25 -8.89 -6.11
CA ASP A 46 7.48 -8.92 -7.54
C ASP A 46 8.70 -9.79 -7.88
N PHE A 47 9.83 -9.60 -7.17
CA PHE A 47 11.04 -10.40 -7.34
C PHE A 47 10.79 -11.90 -7.09
N LEU A 48 10.18 -12.24 -5.95
CA LEU A 48 9.93 -13.63 -5.56
C LEU A 48 8.97 -14.34 -6.52
N HIS A 49 7.97 -13.64 -7.05
CA HIS A 49 7.07 -14.20 -8.05
C HIS A 49 7.72 -14.30 -9.44
N LEU A 50 8.66 -13.40 -9.77
CA LEU A 50 9.44 -13.48 -11.01
C LEU A 50 10.35 -14.72 -10.99
N GLU A 51 11.00 -15.01 -9.85
CA GLU A 51 11.76 -16.26 -9.67
C GLU A 51 10.87 -17.51 -9.79
N ARG A 52 9.66 -17.49 -9.24
CA ARG A 52 8.70 -18.60 -9.39
C ARG A 52 8.24 -18.77 -10.83
N GLU A 53 7.98 -17.69 -11.56
CA GLU A 53 7.63 -17.72 -12.98
C GLU A 53 8.78 -18.30 -13.81
N GLU A 54 10.02 -17.89 -13.55
CA GLU A 54 11.20 -18.43 -14.23
C GLU A 54 11.43 -19.91 -13.91
N ARG A 55 11.24 -20.32 -12.65
CA ARG A 55 11.34 -21.72 -12.25
C ARG A 55 10.29 -22.57 -12.96
N ALA A 56 9.03 -22.13 -12.98
CA ALA A 56 7.94 -22.83 -13.68
C ALA A 56 8.22 -22.98 -15.19
N LYS A 57 8.79 -21.95 -15.83
CA LYS A 57 9.22 -22.03 -17.24
C LYS A 57 10.33 -23.06 -17.43
N ARG A 58 11.38 -23.03 -16.59
CA ARG A 58 12.52 -23.95 -16.71
C ARG A 58 12.11 -25.39 -16.45
N GLU A 59 11.38 -25.65 -15.37
CA GLU A 59 10.87 -26.98 -15.02
C GLU A 59 9.92 -27.51 -16.10
N GLY A 60 9.02 -26.67 -16.61
CA GLY A 60 8.09 -27.07 -17.67
C GLY A 60 8.76 -27.42 -18.99
N ILE A 61 9.78 -26.65 -19.40
CA ILE A 61 10.57 -26.95 -20.62
C ILE A 61 11.36 -28.25 -20.44
N LEU A 62 11.98 -28.44 -19.27
CA LEU A 62 12.74 -29.65 -18.97
C LEU A 62 11.84 -30.89 -18.94
N ASP A 63 10.67 -30.82 -18.31
CA ASP A 63 9.73 -31.94 -18.26
C ASP A 63 9.18 -32.28 -19.65
N ALA A 64 8.83 -31.27 -20.45
CA ALA A 64 8.39 -31.47 -21.84
C ALA A 64 9.48 -32.13 -22.70
N GLY A 65 10.74 -31.68 -22.59
CA GLY A 65 11.86 -32.27 -23.33
C GLY A 65 12.20 -33.70 -22.88
N LEU A 66 12.13 -33.98 -21.58
CA LEU A 66 12.39 -35.31 -21.03
C LEU A 66 11.27 -36.29 -21.42
N PHE A 67 10.04 -35.80 -21.54
CA PHE A 67 8.91 -36.57 -22.05
C PHE A 67 9.05 -36.86 -23.55
N GLN A 68 9.49 -35.89 -24.34
CA GLN A 68 9.78 -36.08 -25.76
C GLN A 68 10.83 -37.19 -25.97
N MET A 69 11.95 -37.17 -25.24
CA MET A 69 12.95 -38.25 -25.30
C MET A 69 12.34 -39.62 -24.94
N LYS A 70 11.48 -39.70 -23.93
CA LYS A 70 10.83 -40.95 -23.54
C LYS A 70 9.82 -41.43 -24.59
N ALA A 71 9.07 -40.52 -25.21
CA ALA A 71 8.11 -40.85 -26.25
C ALA A 71 8.82 -41.39 -27.50
N GLU A 72 9.93 -40.76 -27.90
CA GLU A 72 10.79 -41.22 -29.00
C GLU A 72 11.38 -42.62 -28.70
N MET A 73 11.84 -42.87 -27.47
CA MET A 73 12.38 -44.17 -27.07
C MET A 73 11.33 -45.28 -26.92
N SER A 74 10.06 -44.95 -26.71
CA SER A 74 8.98 -45.93 -26.48
C SER A 74 8.20 -46.30 -27.75
N GLY A 75 8.55 -45.73 -28.91
CA GLY A 75 7.92 -46.07 -30.19
C GLY A 75 6.46 -45.63 -30.30
N LEU A 76 6.05 -44.65 -29.50
CA LEU A 76 4.74 -44.01 -29.63
C LEU A 76 4.59 -43.44 -31.04
N SER A 77 3.43 -43.66 -31.65
CA SER A 77 3.04 -43.03 -32.92
C SER A 77 3.31 -41.52 -32.86
N GLY A 78 4.03 -40.98 -33.85
CA GLY A 78 4.45 -39.57 -33.88
C GLY A 78 3.29 -38.59 -33.66
N VAL A 79 2.10 -38.92 -34.16
CA VAL A 79 0.88 -38.10 -33.99
C VAL A 79 0.40 -38.07 -32.54
N SER A 80 0.45 -39.21 -31.83
CA SER A 80 0.10 -39.26 -30.41
C SER A 80 1.14 -38.60 -29.53
N ALA A 81 2.43 -38.74 -29.87
CA ALA A 81 3.51 -38.06 -29.16
C ALA A 81 3.36 -36.55 -29.28
N ASP A 82 3.13 -36.03 -30.49
CA ASP A 82 2.95 -34.59 -30.75
C ASP A 82 1.74 -34.01 -30.02
N LEU A 83 0.60 -34.71 -30.00
CA LEU A 83 -0.61 -34.26 -29.27
C LEU A 83 -0.34 -34.12 -27.77
N TRP A 84 0.36 -35.09 -27.18
CA TRP A 84 0.70 -35.07 -25.75
C TRP A 84 1.76 -34.03 -25.39
N ILE A 85 2.78 -33.88 -26.24
CA ILE A 85 3.79 -32.83 -26.10
C ILE A 85 3.12 -31.45 -26.18
N GLY A 86 2.23 -31.24 -27.16
CA GLY A 86 1.44 -30.02 -27.31
C GLY A 86 0.56 -29.73 -26.08
N GLN A 87 -0.07 -30.76 -25.51
CA GLN A 87 -0.84 -30.65 -24.27
C GLN A 87 0.06 -30.20 -23.10
N ARG A 88 1.25 -30.78 -22.96
CA ARG A 88 2.21 -30.40 -21.91
C ARG A 88 2.70 -28.97 -22.04
N TYR A 89 3.06 -28.52 -23.23
CA TYR A 89 3.41 -27.11 -23.46
C TYR A 89 2.26 -26.18 -23.10
N ARG A 90 1.02 -26.56 -23.42
CA ARG A 90 -0.18 -25.79 -23.08
C ARG A 90 -0.39 -25.71 -21.56
N ASP A 91 -0.19 -26.81 -20.84
CA ASP A 91 -0.28 -26.84 -19.38
C ASP A 91 0.79 -25.96 -18.73
N VAL A 92 2.04 -26.06 -19.17
CA VAL A 92 3.15 -25.19 -18.71
C VAL A 92 2.82 -23.72 -18.96
N HIS A 93 2.32 -23.37 -20.14
CA HIS A 93 1.88 -22.02 -20.44
C HIS A 93 0.78 -21.53 -19.50
N ARG A 94 -0.16 -22.40 -19.14
CA ARG A 94 -1.26 -22.09 -18.22
C ARG A 94 -0.74 -21.80 -16.81
N ASP A 95 0.22 -22.58 -16.33
CA ASP A 95 0.81 -22.41 -15.00
C ASP A 95 1.63 -21.13 -14.92
N VAL A 96 2.46 -20.85 -15.93
CA VAL A 96 3.18 -19.57 -16.06
C VAL A 96 2.22 -18.38 -16.05
N TYR A 97 1.11 -18.48 -16.79
CA TYR A 97 0.11 -17.42 -16.84
C TYR A 97 -0.59 -17.22 -15.48
N ARG A 98 -0.88 -18.31 -14.77
CA ARG A 98 -1.47 -18.26 -13.42
C ARG A 98 -0.53 -17.58 -12.41
N GLU A 99 0.75 -17.92 -12.43
CA GLU A 99 1.76 -17.28 -11.58
C GLU A 99 1.90 -15.78 -11.89
N ARG A 100 1.89 -15.41 -13.17
CA ARG A 100 1.90 -14.01 -13.60
C ARG A 100 0.68 -13.23 -13.08
N ILE A 101 -0.52 -13.80 -13.15
CA ILE A 101 -1.73 -13.16 -12.60
C ILE A 101 -1.61 -13.01 -11.08
N SER A 102 -1.18 -14.06 -10.39
CA SER A 102 -0.98 -14.05 -8.94
C SER A 102 -0.01 -12.94 -8.51
N ARG A 103 1.09 -12.78 -9.24
CA ARG A 103 2.04 -11.68 -9.08
C ARG A 103 1.37 -10.32 -9.22
N GLN A 104 0.67 -10.09 -10.33
CA GLN A 104 -0.01 -8.82 -10.60
C GLN A 104 -1.03 -8.48 -9.52
N GLN A 105 -1.81 -9.45 -9.05
CA GLN A 105 -2.77 -9.26 -7.97
C GLN A 105 -2.09 -8.87 -6.65
N THR A 106 -0.99 -9.54 -6.31
CA THR A 106 -0.24 -9.30 -5.08
C THR A 106 0.43 -7.93 -5.08
N VAL A 107 1.14 -7.60 -6.16
CA VAL A 107 1.76 -6.27 -6.34
C VAL A 107 0.70 -5.17 -6.34
N SER A 108 -0.43 -5.36 -7.03
CA SER A 108 -1.53 -4.39 -7.05
C SER A 108 -2.13 -4.14 -5.67
N ARG A 109 -2.22 -5.17 -4.82
CA ARG A 109 -2.69 -5.01 -3.42
C ARG A 109 -1.74 -4.13 -2.62
N PHE A 110 -0.44 -4.38 -2.66
CA PHE A 110 0.54 -3.56 -1.94
C PHE A 110 0.59 -2.12 -2.44
N LEU A 111 0.49 -1.90 -3.75
CA LEU A 111 0.42 -0.54 -4.31
C LEU A 111 -0.86 0.20 -3.90
N LYS A 112 -2.00 -0.50 -3.81
CA LYS A 112 -3.24 0.08 -3.29
C LYS A 112 -3.13 0.43 -1.81
N GLU A 113 -2.49 -0.42 -1.02
CA GLU A 113 -2.22 -0.17 0.40
C GLU A 113 -1.28 1.03 0.60
N ALA A 114 -0.22 1.13 -0.20
CA ALA A 114 0.67 2.30 -0.24
C ALA A 114 -0.11 3.59 -0.56
N ASN A 115 -0.92 3.58 -1.63
CA ASN A 115 -1.76 4.74 -1.98
C ASN A 115 -2.77 5.09 -0.87
N TRP A 116 -3.33 4.10 -0.19
CA TRP A 116 -4.24 4.34 0.92
C TRP A 116 -3.54 5.03 2.10
N HIS A 117 -2.36 4.55 2.49
CA HIS A 117 -1.55 5.19 3.52
C HIS A 117 -1.08 6.59 3.12
N GLN A 118 -0.74 6.81 1.85
CA GLN A 118 -0.36 8.12 1.34
C GLN A 118 -1.54 9.10 1.42
N ASN A 119 -2.73 8.70 0.97
CA ASN A 119 -3.93 9.51 1.09
C ASN A 119 -4.28 9.83 2.54
N ASN A 120 -4.06 8.90 3.48
CA ASN A 120 -4.26 9.14 4.90
C ASN A 120 -3.25 10.14 5.49
N ALA A 121 -1.99 10.06 5.07
CA ALA A 121 -0.96 11.03 5.44
C ALA A 121 -1.31 12.44 4.92
N ASP A 122 -1.74 12.56 3.67
CA ASP A 122 -2.13 13.84 3.07
C ASP A 122 -3.41 14.41 3.72
N ALA A 123 -4.41 13.55 4.00
CA ALA A 123 -5.62 13.95 4.70
C ALA A 123 -5.35 14.40 6.15
N SER A 124 -4.39 13.78 6.83
CA SER A 124 -3.89 14.22 8.15
C SER A 124 -3.32 15.64 8.07
N GLU A 125 -2.55 15.96 7.02
CA GLU A 125 -2.00 17.30 6.80
C GLU A 125 -3.06 18.35 6.46
N VAL A 126 -4.09 18.00 5.70
CA VAL A 126 -5.20 18.91 5.38
C VAL A 126 -6.09 19.15 6.59
N ASN A 127 -6.46 18.10 7.34
CA ASN A 127 -7.22 18.22 8.58
C ASN A 127 -6.48 19.04 9.64
N LYS A 128 -5.15 19.00 9.65
CA LYS A 128 -4.30 19.87 10.47
C LYS A 128 -4.55 21.36 10.17
N TRP A 129 -4.58 21.76 8.90
CA TRP A 129 -4.83 23.17 8.52
C TRP A 129 -6.23 23.64 8.95
N TRP A 130 -7.25 22.83 8.69
CA TRP A 130 -8.62 23.15 9.10
C TRP A 130 -8.78 23.18 10.63
N GLY A 131 -8.16 22.25 11.35
CA GLY A 131 -8.19 22.20 12.81
C GLY A 131 -7.51 23.41 13.46
N MET A 132 -6.35 23.85 12.94
CA MET A 132 -5.67 25.05 13.41
C MET A 132 -6.49 26.32 13.12
N GLY A 133 -7.04 26.45 11.91
CA GLY A 133 -7.89 27.57 11.52
C GLY A 133 -9.15 27.66 12.38
N ALA A 134 -9.86 26.55 12.58
CA ALA A 134 -11.04 26.50 13.44
C ALA A 134 -10.71 26.87 14.89
N THR A 135 -9.59 26.38 15.43
CA THR A 135 -9.18 26.69 16.81
C THR A 135 -8.79 28.16 16.96
N ALA A 136 -8.09 28.74 15.98
CA ALA A 136 -7.72 30.16 15.96
C ALA A 136 -8.97 31.06 15.89
N ILE A 137 -9.92 30.75 14.99
CA ILE A 137 -11.18 31.49 14.86
C ILE A 137 -12.01 31.40 16.14
N THR A 138 -12.12 30.21 16.74
CA THR A 138 -12.90 30.01 17.96
C THR A 138 -12.29 30.77 19.15
N THR A 139 -10.95 30.82 19.22
CA THR A 139 -10.23 31.56 20.27
C THR A 139 -10.37 33.06 20.08
N ALA A 140 -10.24 33.57 18.85
CA ALA A 140 -10.46 34.97 18.52
C ALA A 140 -11.91 35.41 18.82
N ALA A 141 -12.91 34.59 18.49
CA ALA A 141 -14.30 34.86 18.79
C ALA A 141 -14.60 34.90 20.30
N LYS A 142 -13.97 34.02 21.09
CA LYS A 142 -14.07 34.04 22.56
C LYS A 142 -13.42 35.29 23.16
N MET A 143 -12.26 35.70 22.66
CA MET A 143 -11.58 36.93 23.09
C MET A 143 -12.38 38.19 22.76
N TYR A 144 -12.94 38.28 21.55
CA TYR A 144 -13.80 39.39 21.14
C TYR A 144 -15.06 39.50 22.01
N LYS A 145 -15.73 38.38 22.29
CA LYS A 145 -16.89 38.35 23.21
C LYS A 145 -16.51 38.75 24.64
N ALA A 146 -15.29 38.46 25.08
CA ALA A 146 -14.81 38.83 26.41
C ALA A 146 -14.41 40.31 26.51
N SER A 147 -13.86 40.92 25.45
CA SER A 147 -13.56 42.36 25.45
C SER A 147 -14.85 43.19 25.46
N LYS A 148 -15.84 42.80 24.66
CA LYS A 148 -17.14 43.49 24.58
C LYS A 148 -18.03 43.38 25.84
N LYS A 149 -17.62 42.57 26.82
CA LYS A 149 -18.33 42.37 28.09
C LYS A 149 -17.71 43.17 29.24
N ASN A 150 -16.56 43.81 29.00
CA ASN A 150 -15.82 44.63 29.97
C ASN A 150 -15.85 46.14 29.63
N ASP A 151 -16.49 46.53 28.52
CA ASP A 151 -16.96 47.90 28.22
C ASP A 151 -18.44 48.02 28.64
#